data_AF-A0A349K2E5-F1
#
_entry.id   AF-A0A349K2E5-F1
#
_cell.length_a   1.000
_cell.length_b   1.000
_cell.length_c   1.000
_cell.angle_alpha   90.00
_cell.angle_beta   90.00
_cell.angle_gamma   90.00
#
_symmetry.space_group_name_H-M   'P 1'
#
loop_
_entity.id
_entity.type
_entity.pdbx_description
1 polymer ?
#
loop_
_entity_poly.entity_id
_entity_poly.type
_entity_poly.pdbx_seq_one_letter_code
_entity_poly.pdbx_strand_id
1 'polypeptide(L)'
;MNLVVRLLYNWLLPLFFLLAAPAWLLRMARRGGLDAQLLQRLGVFRRPAEFEPVGAVYVHAVSVGEVRMALRLIAEWLKHHPEEQFVIAATTSTGFQLAEREA
;
A
#
# COMPACT_ATOMS: atom_id res chain seq x y z
N MET A 1 -0.10 -21.94 -26.79
CA MET A 1 1.09 -21.18 -26.32
C MET A 1 2.33 -22.03 -26.53
N ASN A 2 3.30 -21.59 -27.33
CA ASN A 2 4.51 -22.37 -27.66
C ASN A 2 5.42 -22.52 -26.41
N LEU A 3 5.95 -23.73 -26.17
CA LEU A 3 6.85 -24.03 -25.04
C LEU A 3 8.08 -23.12 -25.01
N VAL A 4 8.66 -22.83 -26.19
CA VAL A 4 9.82 -21.94 -26.33
C VAL A 4 9.48 -20.53 -25.87
N VAL A 5 8.30 -20.03 -26.24
CA VAL A 5 7.82 -18.70 -25.80
C VAL A 5 7.65 -18.64 -24.28
N ARG A 6 7.15 -19.71 -23.66
CA ARG A 6 7.04 -19.81 -22.19
C ARG A 6 8.40 -19.81 -21.50
N LEU A 7 9.36 -20.58 -22.03
CA LEU A 7 10.71 -20.63 -21.46
C LEU A 7 11.41 -19.28 -21.58
N LEU A 8 11.34 -18.64 -22.75
CA LEU A 8 11.91 -17.30 -22.95
C LEU A 8 11.28 -16.28 -22.00
N TYR A 9 9.95 -16.26 -21.89
CA TYR A 9 9.25 -15.36 -20.98
C TYR A 9 9.66 -15.60 -19.51
N ASN A 10 9.69 -16.86 -19.07
CA ASN A 10 9.99 -17.22 -17.69
C ASN A 10 11.45 -16.93 -17.29
N TRP A 11 12.40 -16.86 -18.24
CA TRP A 11 13.80 -16.53 -17.96
C TRP A 11 14.12 -15.06 -18.16
N LEU A 12 13.62 -14.45 -19.24
CA LEU A 12 13.87 -13.04 -19.54
C LEU A 12 13.22 -12.12 -18.52
N LEU A 13 12.02 -12.46 -18.04
CA LEU A 13 11.29 -11.61 -17.13
C LEU A 13 11.97 -11.48 -15.75
N PRO A 14 12.37 -12.57 -15.05
CA PRO A 14 13.13 -12.45 -13.81
C PRO A 14 14.49 -11.80 -14.01
N LEU A 15 15.19 -12.11 -15.12
CA LEU A 15 16.48 -11.49 -15.42
C LEU A 15 16.35 -9.98 -15.61
N PHE A 16 15.34 -9.54 -16.35
CA PHE A 16 15.01 -8.12 -16.50
C PHE A 16 14.75 -7.46 -15.15
N PHE A 17 13.92 -8.06 -14.28
CA PHE A 17 13.67 -7.53 -12.95
C PHE A 17 14.91 -7.51 -12.08
N LEU A 18 15.77 -8.52 -12.15
CA LEU A 18 17.03 -8.59 -11.39
C LEU A 18 18.00 -7.48 -11.81
N LEU A 19 18.05 -7.15 -13.10
CA LEU A 19 18.88 -6.05 -13.62
C LEU A 19 18.27 -4.68 -13.36
N ALA A 20 16.93 -4.56 -13.42
CA ALA A 20 16.21 -3.31 -13.20
C ALA A 20 16.08 -2.94 -11.71
N ALA A 21 16.00 -3.94 -10.82
CA ALA A 21 15.77 -3.75 -9.39
C ALA A 21 16.80 -2.85 -8.71
N PRO A 22 18.13 -2.98 -8.92
CA PRO A 22 19.11 -2.09 -8.29
C PRO A 22 18.88 -0.62 -8.65
N ALA A 23 18.64 -0.32 -9.94
CA ALA A 23 18.37 1.04 -10.39
C ALA A 23 17.07 1.60 -9.79
N TRP A 24 16.02 0.75 -9.70
CA TRP A 24 14.75 1.12 -9.10
C TRP A 24 14.87 1.36 -7.58
N LEU A 25 15.54 0.46 -6.86
CA LEU A 25 15.82 0.57 -5.42
C LEU A 25 16.64 1.83 -5.11
N LEU A 26 17.67 2.13 -5.91
CA LEU A 26 18.45 3.36 -5.75
C LEU A 26 17.61 4.63 -5.96
N ARG A 27 16.71 4.63 -6.96
CA ARG A 27 15.79 5.76 -7.16
C ARG A 27 14.81 5.92 -6.01
N MET A 28 14.33 4.82 -5.44
CA MET A 28 13.42 4.82 -4.30
C MET A 28 14.13 5.28 -3.02
N ALA A 29 15.35 4.79 -2.77
CA ALA A 29 16.23 5.21 -1.67
C ALA A 29 16.43 6.72 -1.64
N ARG A 30 16.78 7.31 -2.80
CA ARG A 30 17.01 8.76 -2.95
C ARG A 30 15.76 9.60 -2.68
N ARG A 31 14.57 9.01 -2.78
CA ARG A 31 13.28 9.68 -2.52
C ARG A 31 12.76 9.43 -1.10
N GLY A 32 13.55 8.75 -0.26
CA GLY A 32 13.14 8.37 1.10
C GLY A 32 12.16 7.18 1.15
N GLY A 33 11.93 6.46 0.05
CA GLY A 33 10.96 5.36 -0.03
C GLY A 33 11.47 4.00 0.46
N LEU A 34 12.69 3.92 1.00
CA LEU A 34 13.20 2.74 1.72
C LEU A 34 12.86 2.82 3.21
N ASP A 35 11.60 3.08 3.53
CA ASP A 35 11.12 3.24 4.89
C ASP A 35 10.26 2.05 5.34
N ALA A 36 9.59 2.21 6.48
CA ALA A 36 8.69 1.20 7.03
C ALA A 36 7.54 0.82 6.07
N GLN A 37 7.17 1.68 5.12
CA GLN A 37 6.09 1.42 4.17
C GLN A 37 6.48 0.32 3.18
N LEU A 38 7.76 0.22 2.80
CA LEU A 38 8.22 -0.88 1.96
C LEU A 38 8.14 -2.23 2.68
N LEU A 39 8.51 -2.26 3.96
CA LEU A 39 8.40 -3.46 4.79
C LEU A 39 6.94 -3.89 4.95
N GLN A 40 6.03 -2.95 5.14
CA GLN A 40 4.58 -3.23 5.20
C GLN A 40 4.07 -3.88 3.91
N ARG A 41 4.57 -3.45 2.74
CA ARG A 41 4.23 -4.08 1.45
C ARG A 41 4.74 -5.52 1.31
N LEU A 42 5.77 -5.89 2.07
CA LEU A 42 6.27 -7.26 2.17
C LEU A 42 5.59 -8.06 3.29
N GLY A 43 4.55 -7.50 3.93
CA GLY A 43 3.85 -8.14 5.05
C GLY A 43 4.55 -7.98 6.40
N VAL A 44 5.60 -7.16 6.48
CA VAL A 44 6.33 -6.89 7.73
C VAL A 44 5.79 -5.61 8.35
N PHE A 45 4.89 -5.79 9.32
CA PHE A 45 4.29 -4.70 10.07
C PHE A 45 5.01 -4.47 11.41
N ARG A 46 5.08 -3.22 11.85
CA ARG A 46 5.64 -2.88 13.18
C ARG A 46 4.71 -3.24 14.34
N ARG A 47 3.40 -3.23 14.09
CA ARG A 47 2.38 -3.60 15.08
C ARG A 47 2.00 -5.06 14.86
N PRO A 48 1.87 -5.86 15.94
CA PRO A 48 1.33 -7.20 15.86
C PRO A 48 -0.12 -7.21 15.36
N ALA A 49 -0.53 -8.29 14.69
CA ALA A 49 -1.87 -8.41 14.10
C ALA A 49 -3.02 -8.42 15.12
N GLU A 50 -2.73 -8.78 16.38
CA GLU A 50 -3.69 -8.73 17.49
C GLU A 50 -4.17 -7.31 17.85
N PHE A 51 -3.50 -6.27 17.35
CA PHE A 51 -3.90 -4.87 17.50
C PHE A 51 -4.80 -4.39 16.35
N GLU A 52 -5.11 -5.25 15.38
CA GLU A 52 -6.05 -4.90 14.31
C GLU A 52 -7.48 -4.84 14.90
N PRO A 53 -8.23 -3.74 14.69
CA PRO A 53 -9.56 -3.60 15.25
C PRO A 53 -10.53 -4.63 14.68
N VAL A 54 -11.25 -5.31 15.56
CA VAL A 54 -12.27 -6.30 15.19
C VAL A 54 -13.58 -5.59 14.89
N GLY A 55 -14.19 -5.90 13.74
CA GLY A 55 -15.46 -5.28 13.33
C GLY A 55 -15.31 -3.91 12.68
N ALA A 56 -14.08 -3.48 12.37
CA ALA A 56 -13.86 -2.24 11.65
C ALA A 56 -14.24 -2.33 10.17
N VAL A 57 -14.75 -1.22 9.63
CA VAL A 57 -15.00 -1.05 8.20
C VAL A 57 -13.68 -0.78 7.50
N TYR A 58 -13.33 -1.67 6.58
CA TYR A 58 -12.10 -1.57 5.80
C TYR A 58 -12.32 -0.76 4.52
N VAL A 59 -11.54 0.30 4.34
CA VAL A 59 -11.60 1.18 3.17
C VAL A 59 -10.28 1.10 2.40
N HIS A 60 -10.31 0.49 1.23
CA HIS A 60 -9.15 0.42 0.34
C HIS A 60 -9.09 1.64 -0.57
N ALA A 61 -7.96 2.36 -0.56
CA ALA A 61 -7.75 3.56 -1.37
C ALA A 61 -6.44 3.44 -2.15
N VAL A 62 -6.53 3.37 -3.48
CA VAL A 62 -5.39 3.16 -4.37
C VAL A 62 -4.73 4.46 -4.83
N SER A 63 -5.34 5.61 -4.55
CA SER A 63 -4.83 6.93 -4.95
C SER A 63 -4.96 7.98 -3.84
N VAL A 64 -4.22 9.10 -3.99
CA VAL A 64 -4.31 10.25 -3.06
C VAL A 64 -5.71 10.84 -3.04
N GLY A 65 -6.38 10.91 -4.20
CA GLY A 65 -7.75 11.41 -4.31
C GLY A 65 -8.74 10.52 -3.57
N GLU A 66 -8.61 9.20 -3.71
CA GLU A 66 -9.46 8.24 -2.99
C GLU A 66 -9.24 8.30 -1.48
N VAL A 67 -8.00 8.43 -1.00
CA VAL A 67 -7.76 8.62 0.44
C VAL A 67 -8.48 9.87 0.95
N ARG A 68 -8.38 10.99 0.23
CA ARG A 68 -9.06 12.24 0.62
C ARG A 68 -10.58 12.08 0.64
N MET A 69 -11.14 11.35 -0.32
CA MET A 69 -12.58 11.05 -0.36
C MET A 69 -12.98 10.14 0.79
N ALA A 70 -12.20 9.09 1.07
CA ALA A 70 -12.44 8.16 2.16
C ALA A 70 -12.47 8.89 3.51
N LEU A 71 -11.47 9.75 3.79
CA LEU A 71 -11.43 10.54 5.02
C LEU A 71 -12.68 11.41 5.22
N ARG A 72 -13.13 12.09 4.16
CA ARG A 72 -14.35 12.91 4.21
C ARG A 72 -15.60 12.07 4.44
N LEU A 73 -15.69 10.92 3.77
CA LEU A 73 -16.80 9.99 3.94
C LEU A 73 -16.86 9.46 5.37
N ILE A 74 -15.72 8.99 5.91
CA ILE A 74 -15.60 8.48 7.27
C ILE A 74 -15.96 9.56 8.30
N ALA A 75 -15.45 10.78 8.11
CA ALA A 75 -15.76 11.90 8.98
C ALA A 75 -17.27 12.23 9.02
N GLU A 76 -17.99 12.10 7.90
CA GLU A 76 -19.45 12.27 7.89
C GLU A 76 -20.17 11.06 8.51
N TRP A 77 -19.71 9.84 8.20
CA TRP A 77 -20.28 8.60 8.72
C TRP A 77 -20.25 8.55 10.25
N LEU A 78 -19.11 8.90 10.85
CA LEU A 78 -18.92 8.89 12.29
C LEU A 78 -19.79 9.91 13.03
N LYS A 79 -20.36 10.92 12.35
CA LYS A 79 -21.36 11.81 12.96
C LYS A 79 -22.68 11.10 13.25
N HIS A 80 -23.01 10.09 12.46
CA HIS A 80 -24.23 9.30 12.59
C HIS A 80 -24.01 8.00 13.38
N HIS A 81 -22.80 7.43 13.29
CA HIS A 81 -22.41 6.17 13.93
C HIS A 81 -21.05 6.32 14.63
N PRO A 82 -20.97 7.04 15.77
CA PRO A 82 -19.71 7.35 16.44
C PRO A 82 -18.97 6.13 17.03
N GLU A 83 -19.66 5.00 17.18
CA GLU A 83 -19.12 3.74 17.67
C GLU A 83 -18.37 2.92 16.60
N GLU A 84 -18.59 3.21 15.31
CA GLU A 84 -17.94 2.46 14.24
C GLU A 84 -16.43 2.74 14.18
N GLN A 85 -15.67 1.71 13.84
CA GLN A 85 -14.23 1.80 13.64
C GLN A 85 -13.91 1.64 12.16
N PHE A 86 -12.89 2.36 11.69
CA PHE A 86 -12.47 2.33 10.28
C PHE A 86 -10.98 2.02 10.16
N VAL A 87 -10.63 1.29 9.10
CA VAL A 87 -9.24 1.04 8.69
C VAL A 87 -9.07 1.49 7.26
N ILE A 88 -8.15 2.42 7.01
CA ILE A 88 -7.83 2.89 5.65
C ILE A 88 -6.56 2.21 5.16
N ALA A 89 -6.67 1.41 4.10
CA ALA A 89 -5.53 0.82 3.43
C ALA A 89 -5.14 1.62 2.19
N ALA A 90 -4.19 2.52 2.38
CA ALA A 90 -3.64 3.36 1.31
C ALA A 90 -2.52 2.64 0.55
N THR A 91 -2.64 2.56 -0.78
CA THR A 91 -1.65 1.85 -1.62
C THR A 91 -0.43 2.72 -1.97
N THR A 92 -0.66 4.00 -2.26
CA THR A 92 0.42 4.93 -2.64
C THR A 92 1.09 5.49 -1.40
N SER A 93 2.41 5.68 -1.43
CA SER A 93 3.15 6.29 -0.32
C SER A 93 2.63 7.69 0.01
N THR A 94 2.31 8.48 -1.01
CA THR A 94 1.70 9.81 -0.84
C THR A 94 0.31 9.74 -0.23
N GLY A 95 -0.52 8.77 -0.62
CA GLY A 95 -1.84 8.55 -0.02
C GLY A 95 -1.75 8.08 1.43
N PHE A 96 -0.78 7.21 1.74
CA PHE A 96 -0.51 6.75 3.11
C PHE A 96 -0.08 7.92 4.01
N GLN A 97 0.87 8.74 3.54
CA GLN A 97 1.30 9.94 4.28
C GLN A 97 0.17 10.97 4.43
N LEU A 98 -0.74 11.05 3.46
CA LEU A 98 -1.93 11.89 3.57
C LEU A 98 -2.85 11.38 4.68
N ALA A 99 -3.13 10.07 4.69
CA ALA A 99 -3.96 9.44 5.71
C ALA A 99 -3.37 9.64 7.11
N GLU A 100 -2.06 9.44 7.31
CA GLU A 100 -1.40 9.67 8.62
C GLU A 100 -1.47 11.13 9.11
N ARG A 101 -1.67 12.11 8.21
CA ARG A 101 -1.72 13.54 8.56
C ARG A 101 -3.13 14.08 8.74
N GLU A 102 -4.10 13.57 7.99
CA GLU A 102 -5.47 14.09 7.93
C GLU A 102 -6.52 13.20 8.63
N ALA A 103 -6.19 11.95 9.01
CA ALA A 103 -7.04 11.09 9.84
C ALA A 103 -6.92 11.44 11.34
#